data_AF-A0A958QKY6-F1
#
_entry.id   AF-A0A958QKY6-F1
#
_cell.length_a   1.000
_cell.length_b   1.000
_cell.length_c   1.000
_cell.angle_alpha   90.00
_cell.angle_beta   90.00
_cell.angle_gamma   90.00
#
_symmetry.space_group_name_H-M   'P 1'
#
loop_
_entity.id
_entity.type
_entity.pdbx_description
1 polymer ?
#
loop_
_entity_poly.entity_id
_entity_poly.type
_entity_poly.pdbx_seq_one_letter_code
_entity_poly.pdbx_strand_id
1 'polypeptide(L)'
;MNKKLDAKLTFLVSSSSSERIKAYSNFINELINSPTIYNSNDGIDTTFKVDNVPPNILVIDHKLAKLSGLEVTQKLLQNKRYQKLAIIIISDLPEDEQFIDELVTGQLQFLTNPSDKNKFHICLRKALNFIATGEESGYRLRYLNPEEVLFNEGDAGDSVYIVKKGELVAFNETKELGKITTGEFVGEMAHFNGEPRSATVRSISHAELIQIPFGSLDVILFSKPAWSKALVRTLTKRLKSTIPTKEN
;
A
#
# COMPACT_ATOMS: atom_id res chain seq x y z
N MET A 1 -2.88 5.53 -28.38
CA MET A 1 -4.05 6.43 -28.36
C MET A 1 -5.20 5.69 -27.65
N ASN A 2 -5.30 5.82 -26.32
CA ASN A 2 -6.19 5.00 -25.49
C ASN A 2 -7.53 5.72 -25.27
N LYS A 3 -8.57 5.21 -25.94
CA LYS A 3 -9.93 5.75 -26.10
C LYS A 3 -10.84 5.56 -24.85
N LYS A 4 -10.31 5.67 -23.63
CA LYS A 4 -11.07 5.37 -22.38
C LYS A 4 -11.10 6.49 -21.33
N LEU A 5 -10.59 7.69 -21.62
CA LEU A 5 -10.47 8.79 -20.66
C LEU A 5 -11.29 10.06 -21.03
N ASP A 6 -12.38 9.91 -21.78
CA ASP A 6 -13.30 11.02 -22.09
C ASP A 6 -14.34 11.28 -20.98
N ALA A 7 -14.28 10.56 -19.85
CA ALA A 7 -15.08 10.86 -18.67
C ALA A 7 -14.43 11.99 -17.87
N LYS A 8 -15.16 13.09 -17.67
CA LYS A 8 -14.70 14.25 -16.90
C LYS A 8 -14.43 13.84 -15.45
N LEU A 9 -13.16 13.81 -15.04
CA LEU A 9 -12.74 13.40 -13.69
C LEU A 9 -13.27 14.39 -12.64
N THR A 10 -13.86 13.84 -11.58
CA THR A 10 -14.37 14.59 -10.43
C THR A 10 -13.44 14.43 -9.22
N PHE A 11 -13.17 15.55 -8.55
CA PHE A 11 -12.30 15.64 -7.39
C PHE A 11 -13.05 16.30 -6.23
N LEU A 12 -12.78 15.85 -5.00
CA LEU A 12 -13.13 16.57 -3.78
C LEU A 12 -11.86 16.89 -3.01
N VAL A 13 -11.61 18.16 -2.72
CA VAL A 13 -10.46 18.61 -1.92
C VAL A 13 -10.96 19.10 -0.56
N SER A 14 -10.53 18.43 0.50
CA SER A 14 -11.04 18.62 1.86
C SER A 14 -9.91 19.10 2.77
N SER A 15 -9.97 20.35 3.22
CA SER A 15 -8.98 20.89 4.18
C SER A 15 -9.55 22.05 4.98
N SER A 16 -9.13 22.19 6.23
CA SER A 16 -9.45 23.35 7.06
C SER A 16 -8.71 24.63 6.60
N SER A 17 -7.69 24.51 5.74
CA SER A 17 -6.93 25.65 5.20
C SER A 17 -7.37 25.98 3.78
N SER A 18 -7.81 27.22 3.60
CA SER A 18 -8.18 27.74 2.27
C SER A 18 -6.97 27.82 1.32
N GLU A 19 -5.76 28.06 1.84
CA GLU A 19 -4.54 28.04 1.01
C GLU A 19 -4.25 26.63 0.50
N ARG A 20 -4.39 25.60 1.34
CA ARG A 20 -4.19 24.20 0.93
C ARG A 20 -5.20 23.75 -0.11
N ILE A 21 -6.47 24.12 0.05
CA ILE A 21 -7.50 23.85 -0.97
C ILE A 21 -7.08 24.44 -2.32
N LYS A 22 -6.68 25.72 -2.35
CA LYS A 22 -6.23 26.38 -3.57
C LYS A 22 -4.99 25.73 -4.17
N ALA A 23 -4.01 25.39 -3.34
CA ALA A 23 -2.76 24.75 -3.78
C ALA A 23 -3.03 23.41 -4.49
N TYR A 24 -3.77 22.50 -3.87
CA TYR A 24 -4.07 21.21 -4.49
C TYR A 24 -5.00 21.32 -5.69
N SER A 25 -5.96 22.25 -5.67
CA SER A 25 -6.79 22.54 -6.84
C SER A 25 -5.94 22.98 -8.04
N ASN A 26 -4.94 23.83 -7.80
CA ASN A 26 -4.00 24.25 -8.85
C ASN A 26 -3.16 23.07 -9.35
N PHE A 27 -2.60 22.25 -8.45
CA PHE A 27 -1.81 21.09 -8.84
C PHE A 27 -2.62 20.07 -9.66
N ILE A 28 -3.92 19.90 -9.37
CA ILE A 28 -4.81 19.05 -10.16
C ILE A 28 -5.03 19.65 -11.55
N ASN A 29 -5.33 20.95 -11.65
CA ASN A 29 -5.57 21.64 -12.93
C ASN A 29 -4.35 21.63 -13.87
N GLU A 30 -3.14 21.52 -13.34
CA GLU A 30 -1.94 21.43 -14.16
C GLU A 30 -1.76 20.05 -14.83
N LEU A 31 -2.25 18.98 -14.20
CA LEU A 31 -2.06 17.61 -14.68
C LEU A 31 -3.27 17.03 -15.40
N ILE A 32 -4.46 17.55 -15.09
CA ILE A 32 -5.73 17.02 -15.58
C ILE A 32 -6.37 18.05 -16.50
N ASN A 33 -6.76 17.62 -17.70
CA ASN A 33 -7.51 18.45 -18.61
C ASN A 33 -8.97 18.54 -18.13
N SER A 34 -9.42 19.76 -17.82
CA SER A 34 -10.82 20.09 -17.48
C SER A 34 -11.43 19.27 -16.32
N PRO A 35 -10.79 19.18 -15.14
CA PRO A 35 -11.34 18.47 -13.98
C PRO A 35 -12.57 19.20 -13.42
N THR A 36 -13.46 18.47 -12.76
CA THR A 36 -14.49 19.06 -11.90
C THR A 36 -14.01 18.96 -10.46
N ILE A 37 -13.75 20.08 -9.80
CA ILE A 37 -13.21 20.11 -8.43
C ILE A 37 -14.25 20.72 -7.49
N TYR A 38 -14.61 19.95 -6.46
CA TYR A 38 -15.41 20.39 -5.32
C TYR A 38 -14.51 20.54 -4.10
N ASN A 39 -14.91 21.37 -3.13
CA ASN A 39 -14.14 21.61 -1.92
C ASN A 39 -14.99 21.41 -0.66
N SER A 40 -14.38 21.01 0.45
CA SER A 40 -15.00 20.98 1.77
C SER A 40 -14.02 21.43 2.86
N ASN A 41 -14.57 21.95 3.96
CA ASN A 41 -13.77 22.56 5.04
C ASN A 41 -13.74 21.73 6.33
N ASP A 42 -14.60 20.72 6.45
CA ASP A 42 -14.69 19.85 7.62
C ASP A 42 -15.08 18.40 7.22
N GLY A 43 -14.89 17.45 8.13
CA GLY A 43 -15.09 16.03 7.80
C GLY A 43 -16.56 15.62 7.63
N ILE A 44 -17.51 16.35 8.25
CA ILE A 44 -18.94 16.08 8.09
C ILE A 44 -19.40 16.53 6.70
N ASP A 45 -19.05 17.75 6.28
CA ASP A 45 -19.31 18.28 4.94
C ASP A 45 -18.65 17.41 3.87
N THR A 46 -17.44 16.91 4.15
CA THR A 46 -16.76 15.94 3.28
C THR A 46 -17.58 14.67 3.08
N THR A 47 -18.00 14.05 4.17
CA THR A 47 -18.81 12.81 4.12
C THR A 47 -20.12 13.05 3.35
N PHE A 48 -20.83 14.14 3.68
CA PHE A 48 -22.07 14.53 3.01
C PHE A 48 -21.88 14.71 1.50
N LYS A 49 -20.81 15.40 1.08
CA LYS A 49 -20.52 15.62 -0.35
C LYS A 49 -20.19 14.31 -1.07
N VAL A 50 -19.40 13.43 -0.46
CA VAL A 50 -19.09 12.10 -1.04
C VAL A 50 -20.37 11.26 -1.18
N ASP A 51 -21.27 11.30 -0.20
CA ASP A 51 -22.51 10.51 -0.24
C ASP A 51 -23.48 10.98 -1.34
N ASN A 52 -23.54 12.29 -1.61
CA ASN A 52 -24.44 12.88 -2.60
C ASN A 52 -23.85 12.88 -4.01
N VAL A 53 -22.58 13.25 -4.16
CA VAL A 53 -21.86 13.33 -5.43
C VAL A 53 -20.48 12.69 -5.25
N PRO A 54 -20.37 11.36 -5.37
CA PRO A 54 -19.11 10.65 -5.16
C PRO A 54 -18.05 11.13 -6.17
N PRO A 55 -16.89 11.63 -5.70
CA PRO A 55 -15.80 12.00 -6.59
C PRO A 55 -15.08 10.74 -7.12
N ASN A 56 -14.29 10.89 -8.19
CA ASN A 56 -13.33 9.85 -8.57
C ASN A 56 -12.14 9.83 -7.60
N ILE A 57 -11.65 11.01 -7.22
CA ILE A 57 -10.51 11.17 -6.30
C ILE A 57 -10.89 12.11 -5.16
N LEU A 58 -10.71 11.66 -3.93
CA LEU A 58 -10.81 12.46 -2.71
C LEU A 58 -9.41 12.83 -2.23
N VAL A 59 -9.09 14.12 -2.13
CA VAL A 59 -7.88 14.61 -1.47
C VAL A 59 -8.29 15.16 -0.12
N ILE A 60 -7.82 14.56 0.97
CA ILE A 60 -8.32 14.85 2.32
C ILE A 60 -7.19 15.15 3.31
N ASP A 61 -7.31 16.25 4.03
CA ASP A 61 -6.41 16.60 5.13
C ASP A 61 -6.74 15.77 6.38
N HIS A 62 -5.74 15.23 7.08
CA HIS A 62 -6.04 14.55 8.35
C HIS A 62 -6.57 15.50 9.42
N LYS A 63 -6.15 16.78 9.39
CA LYS A 63 -6.59 17.82 10.35
C LYS A 63 -7.84 18.53 9.85
N LEU A 64 -8.98 17.86 9.99
CA LEU A 64 -10.30 18.44 9.75
C LEU A 64 -11.06 18.67 11.05
N ALA A 65 -11.86 19.73 11.09
CA ALA A 65 -12.80 19.98 12.17
C ALA A 65 -13.98 19.00 12.13
N LYS A 66 -14.67 18.84 13.26
CA LYS A 66 -15.86 17.99 13.51
C LYS A 66 -15.66 16.48 13.36
N LEU A 67 -14.91 16.05 12.35
CA LEU A 67 -14.54 14.67 12.08
C LEU A 67 -13.17 14.70 11.37
N SER A 68 -12.20 13.94 11.85
CA SER A 68 -10.85 13.95 11.28
C SER A 68 -10.82 13.30 9.90
N GLY A 69 -9.83 13.65 9.07
CA GLY A 69 -9.69 13.05 7.75
C GLY A 69 -9.42 11.54 7.79
N LEU A 70 -8.76 11.07 8.85
CA LEU A 70 -8.56 9.63 9.08
C LEU A 70 -9.89 8.93 9.36
N GLU A 71 -10.73 9.47 10.24
CA GLU A 71 -12.05 8.88 10.54
C GLU A 71 -12.98 8.88 9.33
N VAL A 72 -12.97 9.96 8.52
CA VAL A 72 -13.69 10.00 7.23
C VAL A 72 -13.20 8.88 6.31
N THR A 73 -11.88 8.75 6.17
CA THR A 73 -11.25 7.75 5.31
C THR A 73 -11.63 6.32 5.76
N GLN A 74 -11.56 6.01 7.05
CA GLN A 74 -11.98 4.71 7.60
C GLN A 74 -13.44 4.39 7.27
N LYS A 75 -14.35 5.35 7.50
CA LYS A 75 -15.78 5.16 7.21
C LYS A 75 -16.04 4.91 5.73
N LEU A 76 -15.36 5.64 4.84
CA LEU A 76 -15.52 5.47 3.40
C LEU A 76 -15.00 4.11 2.93
N LEU A 77 -13.82 3.69 3.40
CA LEU A 77 -13.20 2.43 2.98
C LEU A 77 -13.95 1.18 3.46
N GLN A 78 -14.63 1.26 4.61
CA GLN A 78 -15.49 0.16 5.10
C GLN A 78 -16.76 -0.04 4.25
N ASN A 79 -17.15 0.94 3.42
CA ASN A 79 -18.37 0.87 2.63
C ASN A 79 -18.08 0.44 1.19
N LYS A 80 -18.64 -0.71 0.78
CA LYS A 80 -18.48 -1.26 -0.58
C LYS A 80 -18.88 -0.29 -1.69
N ARG A 81 -19.75 0.68 -1.41
CA ARG A 81 -20.12 1.76 -2.34
C ARG A 81 -18.91 2.54 -2.85
N TYR A 82 -17.85 2.67 -2.05
CA TYR A 82 -16.70 3.52 -2.35
C TYR A 82 -15.47 2.73 -2.82
N GLN A 83 -15.62 1.47 -3.25
CA GLN A 83 -14.53 0.63 -3.75
C GLN A 83 -13.79 1.19 -4.97
N LYS A 84 -14.41 2.09 -5.74
CA LYS A 84 -13.77 2.75 -6.90
C LYS A 84 -13.31 4.18 -6.61
N LEU A 85 -13.53 4.68 -5.39
CA LEU A 85 -13.06 5.98 -4.95
C LEU A 85 -11.57 5.87 -4.60
N ALA A 86 -10.71 6.63 -5.27
CA ALA A 86 -9.34 6.81 -4.84
C ALA A 86 -9.27 7.90 -3.76
N ILE A 87 -8.46 7.71 -2.73
CA ILE A 87 -8.29 8.63 -1.62
C ILE A 87 -6.81 8.99 -1.51
N ILE A 88 -6.51 10.28 -1.40
CA ILE A 88 -5.19 10.81 -1.09
C ILE A 88 -5.31 11.54 0.24
N ILE A 89 -4.82 10.93 1.31
CA ILE A 89 -4.80 11.56 2.62
C ILE A 89 -3.49 12.34 2.83
N ILE A 90 -3.61 13.57 3.29
CA ILE A 90 -2.50 14.46 3.58
C ILE A 90 -2.14 14.28 5.05
N SER A 91 -1.26 13.32 5.31
CA SER A 91 -0.70 13.04 6.63
C SER A 91 0.58 12.25 6.52
N ASP A 92 1.27 12.14 7.66
CA ASP A 92 2.25 11.10 7.86
C ASP A 92 1.62 9.71 7.71
N LEU A 93 2.48 8.72 7.43
CA LEU A 93 2.06 7.32 7.39
C LEU A 93 1.61 6.88 8.79
N PRO A 94 0.56 6.05 8.89
CA PRO A 94 0.12 5.51 10.18
C PRO A 94 1.23 4.63 10.76
N GLU A 95 1.36 4.64 12.09
CA GLU A 95 2.33 3.78 12.79
C GLU A 95 1.84 2.32 12.87
N ASP A 96 0.53 2.13 12.86
CA ASP A 96 -0.15 0.84 12.96
C ASP A 96 -0.48 0.26 11.57
N GLU A 97 -0.83 -1.02 11.53
CA GLU A 97 -1.21 -1.76 10.30
C GLU A 97 -2.58 -1.33 9.70
N GLN A 98 -3.04 -0.11 10.00
CA GLN A 98 -4.25 0.44 9.40
C GLN A 98 -4.04 0.77 7.93
N PHE A 99 -5.05 0.46 7.11
CA PHE A 99 -5.07 0.69 5.67
C PHE A 99 -4.00 -0.04 4.85
N ILE A 100 -3.28 -0.99 5.45
CA ILE A 100 -3.18 -2.36 4.93
C ILE A 100 -3.46 -2.47 3.44
N ASP A 101 -4.66 -2.96 3.18
CA ASP A 101 -5.17 -3.40 1.90
C ASP A 101 -5.44 -2.22 0.94
N GLU A 102 -5.74 -1.03 1.43
CA GLU A 102 -6.06 0.14 0.59
C GLU A 102 -4.81 0.84 0.05
N LEU A 103 -3.75 0.94 0.86
CA LEU A 103 -2.42 1.39 0.43
C LEU A 103 -1.80 0.47 -0.63
N VAL A 104 -2.17 -0.77 -0.47
CA VAL A 104 -1.81 -1.93 -1.25
C VAL A 104 -2.59 -1.78 -2.55
N THR A 105 -3.92 -1.76 -2.57
CA THR A 105 -4.73 -1.74 -3.81
C THR A 105 -4.51 -0.47 -4.64
N GLY A 106 -3.92 0.57 -4.05
CA GLY A 106 -3.80 1.88 -4.69
C GLY A 106 -5.05 2.72 -4.50
N GLN A 107 -5.99 2.24 -3.69
CA GLN A 107 -7.20 2.96 -3.31
C GLN A 107 -6.87 4.12 -2.36
N LEU A 108 -5.88 3.97 -1.47
CA LEU A 108 -5.48 5.01 -0.50
C LEU A 108 -4.00 5.37 -0.60
N GLN A 109 -3.68 6.65 -0.81
CA GLN A 109 -2.30 7.16 -0.83
C GLN A 109 -2.07 8.18 0.28
N PHE A 110 -0.89 8.18 0.90
CA PHE A 110 -0.49 9.19 1.88
C PHE A 110 0.45 10.21 1.27
N LEU A 111 0.19 11.49 1.54
CA LEU A 111 1.05 12.61 1.19
C LEU A 111 1.69 13.17 2.47
N THR A 112 2.91 12.73 2.77
CA THR A 112 3.63 13.09 3.99
C THR A 112 4.23 14.50 3.97
N ASN A 113 4.64 14.99 2.81
CA ASN A 113 5.12 16.37 2.64
C ASN A 113 4.10 17.18 1.83
N PRO A 114 3.11 17.82 2.48
CA PRO A 114 2.02 18.52 1.81
C PRO A 114 2.47 19.64 0.86
N SER A 115 3.58 20.29 1.16
CA SER A 115 4.12 21.39 0.35
C SER A 115 4.87 20.92 -0.90
N ASP A 116 5.14 19.62 -1.03
CA ASP A 116 5.91 19.07 -2.14
C ASP A 116 4.98 18.68 -3.30
N LYS A 117 4.95 19.57 -4.30
CA LYS A 117 4.18 19.39 -5.53
C LYS A 117 4.52 18.11 -6.29
N ASN A 118 5.78 17.72 -6.35
CA ASN A 118 6.20 16.52 -7.07
C ASN A 118 5.66 15.27 -6.39
N LYS A 119 5.68 15.23 -5.05
CA LYS A 119 5.06 14.15 -4.29
C LYS A 119 3.55 14.09 -4.50
N PHE A 120 2.87 15.24 -4.53
CA PHE A 120 1.45 15.28 -4.86
C PHE A 120 1.17 14.71 -6.25
N HIS A 121 1.96 15.09 -7.26
CA HIS A 121 1.84 14.55 -8.62
C HIS A 121 2.02 13.02 -8.67
N ILE A 122 2.95 12.48 -7.89
CA ILE A 122 3.15 11.03 -7.77
C ILE A 122 1.91 10.36 -7.16
N CYS A 123 1.37 10.89 -6.06
CA CYS A 123 0.16 10.35 -5.44
C CYS A 123 -1.03 10.43 -6.39
N LEU A 124 -1.18 11.54 -7.13
CA LEU A 124 -2.24 11.72 -8.11
C LEU A 124 -2.14 10.70 -9.24
N ARG A 125 -0.95 10.48 -9.80
CA ARG A 125 -0.76 9.45 -10.84
C ARG A 125 -1.13 8.05 -10.35
N LYS A 126 -0.78 7.71 -9.10
CA LYS A 126 -1.16 6.43 -8.50
C LYS A 126 -2.68 6.30 -8.35
N ALA A 127 -3.35 7.34 -7.88
CA ALA A 127 -4.81 7.37 -7.77
C ALA A 127 -5.51 7.24 -9.15
N LEU A 128 -4.99 7.92 -10.17
CA LEU A 128 -5.49 7.81 -11.55
C LEU A 128 -5.30 6.39 -12.10
N ASN A 129 -4.15 5.78 -11.85
CA ASN A 129 -3.89 4.41 -12.27
C ASN A 129 -4.89 3.44 -11.63
N PHE A 130 -5.14 3.56 -10.32
CA PHE A 130 -6.13 2.76 -9.61
C PHE A 130 -7.53 2.86 -10.25
N ILE A 131 -7.97 4.08 -10.57
CA ILE A 131 -9.29 4.31 -11.20
C ILE A 131 -9.33 3.74 -12.63
N ALA A 132 -8.24 3.87 -13.39
CA ALA A 132 -8.18 3.50 -14.79
C ALA A 132 -8.08 1.99 -15.01
N THR A 133 -7.34 1.28 -14.15
CA THR A 133 -7.06 -0.15 -14.35
C THR A 133 -8.09 -1.06 -13.71
N GLY A 134 -8.79 -0.62 -12.65
CA GLY A 134 -9.84 -1.42 -11.99
C GLY A 134 -9.36 -2.69 -11.29
N GLU A 135 -8.22 -3.24 -11.67
CA GLU A 135 -7.44 -4.30 -11.04
C GLU A 135 -6.10 -4.37 -11.78
N GLU A 136 -5.02 -3.91 -11.15
CA GLU A 136 -3.73 -4.60 -11.18
C GLU A 136 -2.90 -4.11 -9.99
N SER A 137 -3.35 -4.60 -8.84
CA SER A 137 -2.50 -5.11 -7.79
C SER A 137 -1.03 -5.26 -8.21
N GLY A 138 -0.12 -4.33 -7.89
CA GLY A 138 1.32 -4.63 -7.89
C GLY A 138 1.71 -5.73 -6.90
N TYR A 139 0.73 -6.39 -6.28
CA TYR A 139 0.80 -7.60 -5.47
C TYR A 139 -0.63 -8.20 -5.35
N ARG A 140 -0.77 -9.45 -4.87
CA ARG A 140 -2.02 -10.19 -4.62
C ARG A 140 -2.06 -10.72 -3.18
N LEU A 141 -3.23 -11.02 -2.63
CA LEU A 141 -3.31 -11.76 -1.36
C LEU A 141 -3.21 -13.27 -1.63
N ARG A 142 -2.42 -13.98 -0.82
CA ARG A 142 -2.29 -15.42 -0.83
C ARG A 142 -2.59 -15.98 0.55
N TYR A 143 -3.47 -16.95 0.62
CA TYR A 143 -3.87 -17.61 1.86
C TYR A 143 -3.26 -19.01 1.91
N LEU A 144 -2.79 -19.42 3.07
CA LEU A 144 -2.28 -20.77 3.32
C LEU A 144 -2.98 -21.36 4.54
N ASN A 145 -3.42 -22.60 4.43
CA ASN A 145 -3.81 -23.40 5.59
C ASN A 145 -2.55 -23.86 6.34
N PRO A 146 -2.63 -24.28 7.61
CA PRO A 146 -1.49 -24.86 8.32
C PRO A 146 -0.84 -26.01 7.55
N GLU A 147 0.49 -26.11 7.61
CA GLU A 147 1.31 -27.10 6.90
C GLU A 147 1.34 -26.98 5.36
N GLU A 148 0.62 -26.00 4.78
CA GLU A 148 0.62 -25.76 3.35
C GLU A 148 1.94 -25.12 2.88
N VAL A 149 2.52 -25.67 1.83
CA VAL A 149 3.78 -25.22 1.24
C VAL A 149 3.54 -23.97 0.39
N LEU A 150 4.28 -22.89 0.69
CA LEU A 150 4.27 -21.66 -0.11
C LEU A 150 5.04 -21.84 -1.42
N PHE A 151 6.26 -22.37 -1.31
CA PHE A 151 7.16 -22.77 -2.40
C PHE A 151 8.22 -23.73 -1.87
N ASN A 152 8.83 -24.51 -2.76
CA ASN A 152 9.92 -25.42 -2.46
C ASN A 152 11.28 -24.78 -2.76
N GLU A 153 12.31 -25.31 -2.11
CA GLU A 153 13.70 -25.06 -2.49
C GLU A 153 13.93 -25.45 -3.96
N GLY A 154 14.66 -24.62 -4.69
CA GLY A 154 14.94 -24.82 -6.11
C GLY A 154 13.83 -24.37 -7.07
N ASP A 155 12.64 -24.01 -6.57
CA ASP A 155 11.57 -23.47 -7.42
C ASP A 155 12.02 -22.14 -8.05
N ALA A 156 11.54 -21.86 -9.27
CA ALA A 156 11.70 -20.54 -9.86
C ALA A 156 10.93 -19.49 -9.04
N GLY A 157 11.56 -18.35 -8.75
CA GLY A 157 10.91 -17.22 -8.09
C GLY A 157 10.35 -16.23 -9.11
N ASP A 158 9.10 -15.81 -8.92
CA ASP A 158 8.48 -14.71 -9.68
C ASP A 158 7.93 -13.58 -8.77
N SER A 159 7.90 -13.84 -7.46
CA SER A 159 7.25 -13.01 -6.45
C SER A 159 7.96 -13.08 -5.10
N VAL A 160 7.87 -12.00 -4.33
CA VAL A 160 8.25 -11.92 -2.91
C VAL A 160 6.97 -11.84 -2.08
N TYR A 161 7.00 -12.31 -0.83
CA TYR A 161 5.84 -12.31 0.05
C TYR A 161 6.12 -11.53 1.33
N ILE A 162 5.09 -10.88 1.88
CA ILE A 162 5.10 -10.35 3.25
C ILE A 162 4.05 -11.09 4.06
N VAL A 163 4.40 -11.54 5.27
CA VAL A 163 3.42 -12.15 6.18
C VAL A 163 2.54 -11.05 6.76
N LYS A 164 1.26 -11.01 6.36
CA LYS A 164 0.26 -10.11 6.95
C LYS A 164 -0.28 -10.68 8.26
N LYS A 165 -0.45 -12.01 8.30
CA LYS A 165 -0.94 -12.72 9.48
C LYS A 165 -0.46 -14.17 9.46
N GLY A 166 -0.26 -14.74 10.64
CA GLY A 166 0.17 -16.13 10.82
C GLY A 166 1.69 -16.25 10.92
N GLU A 167 2.16 -17.49 10.86
CA GLU A 167 3.58 -17.83 10.97
C GLU A 167 3.95 -18.85 9.90
N LEU A 168 5.15 -18.71 9.35
CA LEU A 168 5.75 -19.66 8.41
C LEU A 168 7.07 -20.19 8.99
N VAL A 169 7.56 -21.28 8.43
CA VAL A 169 8.88 -21.85 8.70
C VAL A 169 9.63 -22.10 7.41
N ALA A 170 10.92 -21.76 7.40
CA ALA A 170 11.84 -22.10 6.31
C ALA A 170 12.70 -23.30 6.70
N PHE A 171 12.93 -24.21 5.75
CA PHE A 171 13.81 -25.36 5.92
C PHE A 171 14.55 -25.70 4.62
N ASN A 172 15.77 -26.21 4.73
CA ASN A 172 16.50 -26.83 3.63
C ASN A 172 16.75 -28.31 3.95
N GLU A 173 16.56 -29.21 2.98
CA GLU A 173 16.64 -30.67 3.17
C GLU A 173 15.79 -31.19 4.36
N THR A 174 16.33 -31.13 5.58
CA THR A 174 15.64 -31.45 6.85
C THR A 174 15.93 -30.46 7.99
N LYS A 175 16.72 -29.40 7.77
CA LYS A 175 17.11 -28.45 8.81
C LYS A 175 16.20 -27.22 8.79
N GLU A 176 15.59 -26.91 9.94
CA GLU A 176 14.88 -25.65 10.13
C GLU A 176 15.87 -24.48 10.11
N LEU A 177 15.64 -23.53 9.21
CA LEU A 177 16.44 -22.31 9.06
C LEU A 177 15.90 -21.17 9.93
N GLY A 178 14.60 -21.24 10.27
CA GLY A 178 13.95 -20.33 11.21
C GLY A 178 12.50 -20.02 10.84
N LYS A 179 11.84 -19.33 11.77
CA LYS A 179 10.46 -18.87 11.61
C LYS A 179 10.39 -17.52 10.92
N ILE A 180 9.38 -17.34 10.06
CA ILE A 180 8.99 -16.06 9.47
C ILE A 180 7.65 -15.63 10.09
N THR A 181 7.60 -14.44 10.66
CA THR A 181 6.43 -13.93 11.39
C THR A 181 5.81 -12.70 10.71
N THR A 182 4.66 -12.24 11.20
CA THR A 182 3.99 -11.02 10.72
C THR A 182 4.96 -9.85 10.51
N GLY A 183 4.81 -9.16 9.38
CA GLY A 183 5.62 -8.02 8.95
C GLY A 183 6.92 -8.40 8.24
N GLU A 184 7.30 -9.68 8.22
CA GLU A 184 8.56 -10.12 7.61
C GLU A 184 8.39 -10.51 6.14
N PHE A 185 9.46 -10.26 5.38
CA PHE A 185 9.58 -10.66 3.98
C PHE A 185 10.01 -12.13 3.87
N VAL A 186 9.54 -12.82 2.84
CA VAL A 186 9.98 -14.17 2.49
C VAL A 186 10.04 -14.38 0.98
N GLY A 187 11.05 -15.14 0.54
CA GLY A 187 11.34 -15.34 -0.87
C GLY A 187 12.04 -14.14 -1.54
N GLU A 188 12.49 -13.17 -0.75
CA GLU A 188 13.20 -11.98 -1.24
C GLU A 188 14.59 -12.30 -1.77
N MET A 189 15.24 -13.36 -1.26
CA MET A 189 16.55 -13.80 -1.75
C MET A 189 16.54 -14.14 -3.24
N ALA A 190 15.50 -14.82 -3.72
CA ALA A 190 15.37 -15.16 -5.13
C ALA A 190 15.26 -13.91 -6.02
N HIS A 191 14.71 -12.81 -5.49
CA HIS A 191 14.66 -11.54 -6.20
C HIS A 191 16.03 -10.85 -6.23
N PHE A 192 16.71 -10.72 -5.08
CA PHE A 192 17.97 -9.97 -4.98
C PHE A 192 19.18 -10.69 -5.57
N ASN A 193 19.21 -12.02 -5.46
CA ASN A 193 20.33 -12.82 -5.96
C ASN A 193 20.14 -13.24 -7.42
N GLY A 194 18.91 -13.17 -7.95
CA GLY A 194 18.58 -13.71 -9.27
C GLY A 194 18.67 -15.24 -9.34
N GLU A 195 18.53 -15.92 -8.20
CA GLU A 195 18.66 -17.37 -8.05
C GLU A 195 17.28 -18.02 -7.76
N PRO A 196 17.13 -19.34 -7.94
CA PRO A 196 15.96 -20.08 -7.47
C PRO A 196 15.71 -19.93 -5.96
N ARG A 197 14.56 -20.39 -5.47
CA ARG A 197 14.24 -20.36 -4.03
C ARG A 197 15.32 -21.07 -3.22
N SER A 198 15.89 -20.36 -2.25
CA SER A 198 17.01 -20.86 -1.43
C SER A 198 16.62 -21.86 -0.34
N ALA A 199 15.32 -22.04 -0.10
CA ALA A 199 14.77 -22.92 0.93
C ALA A 199 13.30 -23.21 0.64
N THR A 200 12.79 -24.31 1.21
CA THR A 200 11.36 -24.59 1.23
C THR A 200 10.70 -23.80 2.35
N VAL A 201 9.53 -23.23 2.08
CA VAL A 201 8.76 -22.47 3.07
C VAL A 201 7.35 -23.03 3.13
N ARG A 202 6.87 -23.27 4.35
CA ARG A 202 5.49 -23.68 4.61
C ARG A 202 4.90 -22.91 5.78
N SER A 203 3.59 -22.89 5.86
CA SER A 203 2.88 -22.32 7.00
C SER A 203 2.94 -23.22 8.24
N ILE A 204 2.97 -22.58 9.41
CA ILE A 204 2.77 -23.22 10.73
C ILE A 204 1.30 -23.07 11.16
N SER A 205 0.69 -21.92 10.83
CA SER A 205 -0.70 -21.58 11.14
C SER A 205 -1.42 -21.07 9.90
N HIS A 206 -2.73 -20.80 9.99
CA HIS A 206 -3.44 -20.10 8.92
C HIS A 206 -2.74 -18.77 8.65
N ALA A 207 -2.25 -18.61 7.42
CA ALA A 207 -1.43 -17.47 7.05
C ALA A 207 -2.09 -16.66 5.93
N GLU A 208 -1.98 -15.34 6.05
CA GLU A 208 -2.36 -14.37 5.03
C GLU A 208 -1.09 -13.67 4.57
N LEU A 209 -0.81 -13.71 3.27
CA LEU A 209 0.41 -13.19 2.67
C LEU A 209 0.09 -12.14 1.61
N ILE A 210 0.95 -11.13 1.53
CA ILE A 210 0.95 -10.14 0.44
C ILE A 210 2.00 -10.60 -0.59
N GLN A 211 1.57 -11.12 -1.74
CA GLN A 211 2.42 -11.61 -2.83
C GLN A 211 2.74 -10.51 -3.84
N ILE A 212 3.98 -10.03 -3.87
CA ILE A 212 4.47 -8.94 -4.72
C ILE A 212 5.29 -9.52 -5.88
N PRO A 213 4.87 -9.39 -7.15
CA PRO A 213 5.70 -9.74 -8.29
C PRO A 213 7.02 -9.00 -8.30
N PHE A 214 8.09 -9.65 -8.74
CA PHE A 214 9.44 -9.07 -8.78
C PHE A 214 9.49 -7.72 -9.49
N GLY A 215 8.82 -7.58 -10.64
CA GLY A 215 8.79 -6.32 -11.40
C GLY A 215 8.09 -5.16 -10.69
N SER A 216 7.38 -5.42 -9.59
CA SER A 216 6.70 -4.39 -8.78
C SER A 216 7.45 -4.07 -7.48
N LEU A 217 8.36 -4.94 -7.02
CA LEU A 217 8.99 -4.80 -5.70
C LEU A 217 9.83 -3.53 -5.59
N ASP A 218 10.69 -3.25 -6.58
CA ASP A 218 11.55 -2.06 -6.56
C ASP A 218 10.76 -0.76 -6.50
N VAL A 219 9.67 -0.67 -7.28
CA VAL A 219 8.76 0.48 -7.29
C VAL A 219 8.09 0.65 -5.93
N ILE A 220 7.71 -0.47 -5.31
CA ILE A 220 7.10 -0.50 -3.99
C ILE A 220 8.09 -0.07 -2.91
N LEU A 221 9.31 -0.61 -2.89
CA LEU A 221 10.35 -0.26 -1.92
C LEU A 221 10.79 1.21 -2.06
N PHE A 222 10.94 1.70 -3.30
CA PHE A 222 11.29 3.10 -3.56
C PHE A 222 10.20 4.06 -3.07
N SER A 223 8.93 3.68 -3.22
CA SER A 223 7.81 4.56 -2.91
C SER A 223 7.15 4.34 -1.54
N LYS A 224 7.57 3.32 -0.79
CA LYS A 224 7.03 2.96 0.54
C LYS A 224 8.16 2.70 1.55
N PRO A 225 8.67 3.74 2.25
CA PRO A 225 9.77 3.61 3.21
C PRO A 225 9.52 2.60 4.35
N ALA A 226 8.25 2.41 4.77
CA ALA A 226 7.90 1.42 5.78
C ALA A 226 8.18 -0.03 5.33
N TRP A 227 7.96 -0.33 4.05
CA TRP A 227 8.21 -1.66 3.49
C TRP A 227 9.70 -1.91 3.32
N SER A 228 10.46 -0.88 2.92
CA SER A 228 11.92 -0.91 2.94
C SER A 228 12.47 -1.13 4.35
N LYS A 229 11.88 -0.47 5.36
CA LYS A 229 12.24 -0.70 6.76
C LYS A 229 11.91 -2.12 7.22
N ALA A 230 10.77 -2.68 6.80
CA ALA A 230 10.39 -4.06 7.09
C ALA A 230 11.34 -5.08 6.42
N LEU A 231 11.75 -4.83 5.18
CA LEU A 231 12.76 -5.63 4.50
C LEU A 231 14.11 -5.56 5.24
N VAL A 232 14.60 -4.35 5.55
CA VAL A 232 15.85 -4.16 6.30
C VAL A 232 15.79 -4.85 7.67
N ARG A 233 14.67 -4.75 8.38
CA ARG A 233 14.45 -5.46 9.66
C ARG A 233 14.53 -6.97 9.47
N THR A 234 13.88 -7.51 8.44
CA THR A 234 13.92 -8.94 8.10
C THR A 234 15.35 -9.42 7.88
N LEU A 235 16.09 -8.71 7.02
CA LEU A 235 17.49 -9.05 6.71
C LEU A 235 18.39 -8.91 7.95
N THR A 236 18.21 -7.86 8.75
CA THR A 236 18.99 -7.65 9.98
C THR A 236 18.74 -8.75 11.01
N LYS A 237 17.48 -9.21 11.16
CA LYS A 237 17.14 -10.31 12.06
C LYS A 237 17.81 -11.61 11.61
N ARG A 238 17.79 -11.91 10.30
CA ARG A 238 18.45 -13.09 9.73
C ARG A 238 19.96 -13.06 9.91
N LEU A 239 20.60 -11.92 9.67
CA LEU A 239 22.04 -11.74 9.91
C LEU A 239 22.40 -12.03 11.37
N LYS A 240 21.60 -11.55 12.34
CA LYS A 240 21.84 -11.84 13.76
C LYS A 240 21.74 -13.33 14.09
N SER A 241 20.80 -14.06 13.48
CA SER A 241 20.66 -15.51 13.72
C SER A 241 21.78 -16.35 13.10
N THR A 242 22.57 -15.81 12.16
CA THR A 242 23.70 -16.52 11.53
C THR A 242 25.03 -16.30 12.27
N ILE A 243 25.13 -15.28 13.12
CA ILE A 243 26.33 -15.02 13.93
C ILE A 243 26.26 -15.89 15.20
N PRO A 244 27.17 -16.85 15.42
CA PRO A 244 27.17 -17.64 16.64
C PRO A 244 27.42 -16.70 17.83
N THR A 245 26.50 -16.70 18.80
CA THR A 245 26.74 -16.08 20.10
C THR A 245 27.97 -16.73 20.73
N LYS A 246 29.03 -15.95 20.96
CA LYS A 246 30.15 -16.38 21.79
C LYS A 246 29.59 -16.71 23.18
N GLU A 247 29.55 -17.99 23.53
CA GLU A 247 29.32 -18.43 24.90
C GLU A 247 30.48 -17.93 25.76
N ASN A 248 30.14 -17.24 26.85
CA ASN A 248 31.04 -16.94 27.97
C ASN A 248 30.82 -17.98 29.06
#